data_AF-A0A946MVP9-F1
#
_entry.id   AF-A0A946MVP9-F1
#
_cell.length_a   1.000
_cell.length_b   1.000
_cell.length_c   1.000
_cell.angle_alpha   90.00
_cell.angle_beta   90.00
_cell.angle_gamma   90.00
#
_symmetry.space_group_name_H-M   'P 1'
#
loop_
_entity.id
_entity.type
_entity.pdbx_description
1 polymer ?
#
loop_
_entity_poly.entity_id
_entity_poly.type
_entity_poly.pdbx_seq_one_letter_code
_entity_poly.pdbx_strand_id
1 'polypeptide(L)'
;MTRLLFKFRHCHPIISFSTGIGLMVLSAFLILAHVKTIIEVRDISIPIVSQLPMLERRLRALTEQIELTQLHAATRIGSQQERVEVYALPEETDVTRLIATFEIIREALMRDGVLSDMSEIKISEPSDSEEGASSRTLSVEFSVHDEGMQTILLIVRLAGLLTIGDVLTEDEIALLVDRVEQENPAGIIALEQFLSADLLRYSENPKAYEEQLKRSFSSTTFANAFENVLRVSLLRDVRKILQSDLGEILQGYKLWPMQIMALQKVSIMPGNAPGWQRLGLDVQVYSAK
;
A
#
# COMPACT_ATOMS: atom_id res chain seq x y z
N MET A 1 -48.50 75.09 2.97
CA MET A 1 -47.13 74.89 3.48
C MET A 1 -46.14 75.46 2.47
N THR A 2 -46.10 76.78 2.42
CA THR A 2 -45.51 77.58 1.32
C THR A 2 -44.83 78.78 1.95
N ARG A 3 -43.77 78.55 2.73
CA ARG A 3 -43.08 79.63 3.47
C ARG A 3 -41.59 79.40 3.78
N LEU A 4 -40.91 78.56 3.01
CA LEU A 4 -39.46 78.29 3.18
C LEU A 4 -38.62 78.54 1.90
N LEU A 5 -39.12 79.36 0.96
CA LEU A 5 -38.41 79.64 -0.30
C LEU A 5 -37.95 81.10 -0.49
N PHE A 6 -37.99 81.96 0.53
CA PHE A 6 -37.77 83.41 0.31
C PHE A 6 -36.73 84.09 1.20
N LYS A 7 -35.67 83.39 1.62
CA LYS A 7 -34.60 83.98 2.43
C LYS A 7 -33.17 83.71 1.93
N PHE A 8 -32.97 83.68 0.61
CA PHE A 8 -31.65 83.60 -0.02
C PHE A 8 -31.48 84.61 -1.17
N ARG A 9 -31.97 85.85 -1.02
CA ARG A 9 -31.87 86.87 -2.07
C ARG A 9 -30.78 87.93 -1.87
N HIS A 10 -29.84 87.74 -0.94
CA HIS A 10 -28.65 88.60 -0.75
C HIS A 10 -27.47 87.78 -0.22
N CYS A 11 -27.05 86.73 -0.94
CA CYS A 11 -25.72 86.14 -0.73
C CYS A 11 -24.77 86.78 -1.77
N HIS A 12 -23.72 87.46 -1.31
CA HIS A 12 -22.70 88.01 -2.19
C HIS A 12 -22.14 86.91 -3.12
N PRO A 13 -21.95 87.19 -4.42
CA PRO A 13 -21.46 86.20 -5.39
C PRO A 13 -20.10 85.58 -4.98
N ILE A 14 -19.34 86.32 -4.16
CA ILE A 14 -18.05 85.91 -3.59
C ILE A 14 -18.22 84.72 -2.64
N ILE A 15 -19.28 84.69 -1.83
CA ILE A 15 -19.50 83.60 -0.86
C ILE A 15 -19.85 82.31 -1.61
N SER A 16 -20.76 82.37 -2.60
CA SER A 16 -21.09 81.21 -3.43
C SER A 16 -19.89 80.68 -4.22
N PHE A 17 -19.01 81.55 -4.72
CA PHE A 17 -17.79 81.13 -5.40
C PHE A 17 -16.80 80.44 -4.45
N SER A 18 -16.60 80.99 -3.24
CA SER A 18 -15.70 80.38 -2.25
C SER A 18 -16.18 79.00 -1.79
N THR A 19 -17.48 78.83 -1.59
CA THR A 19 -18.07 77.52 -1.22
C THR A 19 -17.95 76.52 -2.36
N GLY A 20 -18.14 76.95 -3.61
CA GLY A 20 -17.95 76.11 -4.80
C GLY A 20 -16.52 75.61 -4.94
N ILE A 21 -15.53 76.49 -4.77
CA ILE A 21 -14.10 76.12 -4.80
C ILE A 21 -13.78 75.14 -3.66
N GLY A 22 -14.30 75.38 -2.45
CA GLY A 22 -14.11 74.50 -1.30
C GLY A 22 -14.65 73.08 -1.55
N LEU A 23 -15.85 72.96 -2.11
CA LEU A 23 -16.43 71.67 -2.49
C LEU A 23 -15.63 70.97 -3.59
N MET A 24 -15.07 71.73 -4.54
CA MET A 24 -14.27 71.14 -5.61
C MET A 24 -12.94 70.58 -5.10
N VAL A 25 -12.26 71.30 -4.20
CA VAL A 25 -11.02 70.83 -3.56
C VAL A 25 -11.29 69.60 -2.71
N LEU A 26 -12.39 69.58 -1.95
CA LEU A 26 -12.78 68.43 -1.13
C LEU A 26 -13.09 67.20 -2.00
N SER A 27 -13.78 67.39 -3.12
CA SER A 27 -14.06 66.33 -4.10
C SER A 27 -12.76 65.77 -4.70
N ALA A 28 -11.84 66.64 -5.11
CA ALA A 28 -10.54 66.21 -5.64
C ALA A 28 -9.72 65.42 -4.62
N PHE A 29 -9.74 65.83 -3.35
CA PHE A 29 -9.06 65.12 -2.26
C PHE A 29 -9.67 63.73 -2.01
N LEU A 30 -11.00 63.63 -1.99
CA LEU A 30 -11.71 62.35 -1.84
C LEU A 30 -11.40 61.38 -2.98
N ILE A 31 -11.36 61.87 -4.23
CA ILE A 31 -11.00 61.05 -5.39
C ILE A 31 -9.55 60.53 -5.27
N LEU A 32 -8.61 61.39 -4.90
CA LEU A 32 -7.21 60.99 -4.69
C LEU A 32 -7.06 59.93 -3.59
N ALA A 33 -7.76 60.10 -2.47
CA ALA A 33 -7.77 59.12 -1.39
C ALA A 33 -8.32 57.76 -1.86
N HIS A 34 -9.41 57.77 -2.65
CA HIS A 34 -10.04 56.57 -3.18
C HIS A 34 -9.16 55.84 -4.21
N VAL A 35 -8.50 56.59 -5.10
CA VAL A 35 -7.56 56.02 -6.07
C VAL A 35 -6.38 55.34 -5.34
N LYS A 36 -5.86 55.96 -4.28
CA LYS A 36 -4.78 55.36 -3.48
C LYS A 36 -5.21 54.05 -2.82
N THR A 37 -6.42 53.98 -2.28
CA THR A 37 -6.96 52.74 -1.69
C THR A 37 -7.16 51.64 -2.74
N ILE A 38 -7.64 51.99 -3.93
CA ILE A 38 -7.85 51.03 -5.03
C ILE A 38 -6.51 50.46 -5.51
N ILE A 39 -5.46 51.28 -5.63
CA ILE A 39 -4.12 50.81 -6.02
C ILE A 39 -3.55 49.86 -4.96
N GLU A 40 -3.67 50.20 -3.67
CA GLU A 40 -3.17 49.39 -2.57
C GLU A 40 -3.89 48.02 -2.48
N VAL A 41 -5.22 48.00 -2.69
CA VAL A 41 -6.00 46.76 -2.78
C VAL A 41 -5.62 45.96 -4.03
N ARG A 42 -5.41 46.62 -5.16
CA ARG A 42 -5.02 45.96 -6.42
C ARG A 42 -3.66 45.27 -6.30
N ASP A 43 -2.68 45.90 -5.67
CA ASP A 43 -1.33 45.35 -5.53
C ASP A 43 -1.27 44.17 -4.54
N ILE A 44 -2.18 44.12 -3.56
CA ILE A 44 -2.27 43.02 -2.59
C ILE A 44 -3.13 41.86 -3.11
N SER A 45 -4.21 42.13 -3.84
CA SER A 45 -5.22 41.12 -4.20
C SER A 45 -4.88 40.33 -5.48
N ILE A 46 -4.26 40.98 -6.48
CA ILE A 46 -3.89 40.34 -7.74
C ILE A 46 -2.93 39.14 -7.56
N PRO A 47 -1.87 39.21 -6.73
CA PRO A 47 -0.99 38.07 -6.56
C PRO A 47 -1.68 36.86 -5.91
N ILE A 48 -2.68 37.06 -5.05
CA ILE A 48 -3.42 35.95 -4.41
C ILE A 48 -4.33 35.23 -5.41
N VAL A 49 -5.00 35.97 -6.31
CA VAL A 49 -5.85 35.38 -7.35
C VAL A 49 -5.02 34.58 -8.37
N SER A 50 -3.77 34.98 -8.62
CA SER A 50 -2.87 34.22 -9.50
C SER A 50 -2.46 32.85 -8.95
N GLN A 51 -2.58 32.64 -7.63
CA GLN A 51 -2.23 31.38 -6.96
C GLN A 51 -3.43 30.43 -6.79
N LEU A 52 -4.67 30.92 -6.95
CA LEU A 52 -5.90 30.12 -6.88
C LEU A 52 -5.92 28.90 -7.81
N PRO A 53 -5.56 29.00 -9.10
CA PRO A 53 -5.59 27.82 -9.97
C PRO A 53 -4.55 26.77 -9.57
N MET A 54 -3.43 27.18 -8.98
CA MET A 54 -2.42 26.25 -8.48
C MET A 54 -2.91 25.55 -7.20
N LEU A 55 -3.60 26.29 -6.31
CA LEU A 55 -4.20 25.73 -5.10
C LEU A 55 -5.39 24.80 -5.42
N GLU A 56 -6.22 25.14 -6.40
CA GLU A 56 -7.31 24.26 -6.89
C GLU A 56 -6.77 22.98 -7.51
N ARG A 57 -5.67 23.05 -8.28
CA ARG A 57 -4.99 21.85 -8.81
C ARG A 57 -4.43 20.98 -7.69
N ARG A 58 -3.81 21.57 -6.67
CA ARG A 58 -3.31 20.84 -5.50
C ARG A 58 -4.43 20.22 -4.68
N LEU A 59 -5.52 20.96 -4.45
CA LEU A 59 -6.68 20.45 -3.74
C LEU A 59 -7.32 19.30 -4.51
N ARG A 60 -7.54 19.42 -5.83
CA ARG A 60 -8.07 18.29 -6.63
C ARG A 60 -7.18 17.06 -6.56
N ALA A 61 -5.87 17.21 -6.72
CA ALA A 61 -4.94 16.09 -6.62
C ALA A 61 -4.96 15.44 -5.23
N LEU A 62 -4.99 16.24 -4.16
CA LEU A 62 -5.10 15.74 -2.79
C LEU A 62 -6.45 15.09 -2.51
N THR A 63 -7.56 15.63 -3.02
CA THR A 63 -8.90 15.04 -2.87
C THR A 63 -9.00 13.72 -3.62
N GLU A 64 -8.47 13.65 -4.83
CA GLU A 64 -8.47 12.42 -5.64
C GLU A 64 -7.58 11.34 -5.01
N GLN A 65 -6.45 11.74 -4.40
CA GLN A 65 -5.62 10.84 -3.59
C GLN A 65 -6.32 10.39 -2.31
N ILE A 66 -7.01 11.27 -1.60
CA ILE A 66 -7.76 10.91 -0.39
C ILE A 66 -8.94 10.00 -0.73
N GLU A 67 -9.67 10.23 -1.81
CA GLU A 67 -10.75 9.33 -2.27
C GLU A 67 -10.20 7.96 -2.67
N LEU A 68 -9.06 7.90 -3.38
CA LEU A 68 -8.38 6.63 -3.67
C LEU A 68 -7.89 5.93 -2.41
N THR A 69 -7.32 6.67 -1.46
CA THR A 69 -6.82 6.13 -0.19
C THR A 69 -7.98 5.69 0.70
N GLN A 70 -9.12 6.38 0.67
CA GLN A 70 -10.33 6.00 1.39
C GLN A 70 -11.04 4.80 0.73
N LEU A 71 -11.04 4.70 -0.60
CA LEU A 71 -11.44 3.49 -1.31
C LEU A 71 -10.54 2.31 -0.94
N HIS A 72 -9.23 2.52 -0.87
CA HIS A 72 -8.25 1.52 -0.43
C HIS A 72 -8.31 1.21 1.07
N ALA A 73 -8.72 2.16 1.91
CA ALA A 73 -8.87 1.97 3.36
C ALA A 73 -10.21 1.30 3.71
N ALA A 74 -11.28 1.61 2.98
CA ALA A 74 -12.58 0.95 3.08
C ALA A 74 -12.54 -0.51 2.58
N THR A 75 -11.51 -0.85 1.79
CA THR A 75 -11.18 -2.22 1.35
C THR A 75 -10.00 -2.84 2.14
N ARG A 76 -9.71 -2.34 3.35
CA ARG A 76 -8.55 -2.78 4.17
C ARG A 76 -8.87 -3.23 5.59
N ILE A 77 -10.11 -3.13 6.06
CA ILE A 77 -10.46 -3.43 7.46
C ILE A 77 -11.14 -4.81 7.53
N GLY A 78 -10.41 -5.86 7.17
CA GLY A 78 -10.89 -7.24 7.12
C GLY A 78 -9.78 -8.30 7.09
N SER A 79 -8.79 -8.19 7.99
CA SER A 79 -7.74 -9.17 8.33
C SER A 79 -7.99 -10.62 7.83
N GLN A 80 -7.27 -11.03 6.77
CA GLN A 80 -7.27 -12.36 6.13
C GLN A 80 -8.54 -12.79 5.40
N GLN A 81 -9.72 -12.46 5.93
CA GLN A 81 -11.03 -12.69 5.31
C GLN A 81 -11.17 -11.92 3.98
N GLU A 82 -10.73 -10.66 3.97
CA GLU A 82 -10.76 -9.77 2.79
C GLU A 82 -9.73 -10.16 1.74
N ARG A 83 -8.62 -10.80 2.15
CA ARG A 83 -7.67 -11.41 1.20
C ARG A 83 -8.28 -12.57 0.43
N VAL A 84 -9.30 -13.25 0.99
CA VAL A 84 -10.03 -14.33 0.31
C VAL A 84 -11.10 -13.76 -0.64
N GLU A 85 -11.67 -12.58 -0.34
CA GLU A 85 -12.68 -11.91 -1.18
C GLU A 85 -12.07 -11.08 -2.34
N VAL A 86 -10.87 -10.53 -2.16
CA VAL A 86 -10.12 -9.79 -3.20
C VAL A 86 -9.37 -10.72 -4.15
N TYR A 87 -9.03 -11.93 -3.72
CA TYR A 87 -8.41 -12.94 -4.58
C TYR A 87 -9.50 -13.69 -5.34
N ALA A 88 -9.36 -13.78 -6.67
CA ALA A 88 -10.15 -14.71 -7.46
C ALA A 88 -9.77 -16.15 -7.05
N LEU A 89 -10.43 -16.69 -6.03
CA LEU A 89 -10.24 -18.06 -5.60
C LEU A 89 -10.61 -18.99 -6.75
N PRO A 90 -9.88 -20.09 -6.96
CA PRO A 90 -10.26 -21.08 -7.94
C PRO A 90 -11.62 -21.69 -7.57
N GLU A 91 -12.46 -21.96 -8.57
CA GLU A 91 -13.80 -22.57 -8.41
C GLU A 91 -13.73 -23.93 -7.69
N GLU A 92 -12.63 -24.66 -7.88
CA GLU A 92 -12.38 -25.92 -7.19
C GLU A 92 -10.97 -25.96 -6.61
N THR A 93 -10.83 -26.59 -5.45
CA THR A 93 -9.51 -26.93 -4.91
C THR A 93 -8.85 -27.97 -5.82
N ASP A 94 -7.83 -27.56 -6.58
CA ASP A 94 -6.98 -28.51 -7.34
C ASP A 94 -6.11 -29.35 -6.39
N VAL A 95 -6.71 -30.44 -5.90
CA VAL A 95 -6.08 -31.41 -5.00
C VAL A 95 -4.82 -32.02 -5.62
N THR A 96 -4.83 -32.26 -6.93
CA THR A 96 -3.69 -32.88 -7.63
C THR A 96 -2.48 -31.95 -7.58
N ARG A 97 -2.70 -30.66 -7.84
CA ARG A 97 -1.64 -29.64 -7.76
C ARG A 97 -1.13 -29.47 -6.33
N LEU A 98 -2.01 -29.49 -5.33
CA LEU A 98 -1.60 -29.42 -3.92
C LEU A 98 -0.73 -30.60 -3.51
N ILE A 99 -1.17 -31.83 -3.82
CA ILE A 99 -0.38 -33.03 -3.53
C ILE A 99 0.96 -32.97 -4.25
N ALA A 100 0.98 -32.60 -5.53
CA ALA A 100 2.22 -32.44 -6.29
C ALA A 100 3.17 -31.40 -5.67
N THR A 101 2.62 -30.30 -5.14
CA THR A 101 3.40 -29.27 -4.45
C THR A 101 4.06 -29.81 -3.20
N PHE A 102 3.30 -30.51 -2.34
CA PHE A 102 3.84 -31.13 -1.13
C PHE A 102 4.85 -32.26 -1.41
N GLU A 103 4.63 -33.05 -2.46
CA GLU A 103 5.57 -34.08 -2.90
C GLU A 103 6.90 -33.50 -3.41
N ILE A 104 6.85 -32.38 -4.14
CA ILE A 104 8.05 -31.66 -4.58
C ILE A 104 8.80 -31.05 -3.39
N ILE A 105 8.06 -30.47 -2.42
CA ILE A 105 8.66 -29.98 -1.17
C ILE A 105 9.32 -31.14 -0.42
N ARG A 106 8.67 -32.31 -0.36
CA ARG A 106 9.23 -33.52 0.25
C ARG A 106 10.55 -33.90 -0.43
N GLU A 107 10.55 -34.02 -1.74
CA GLU A 107 11.73 -34.43 -2.51
C GLU A 107 12.90 -33.46 -2.33
N ALA A 108 12.62 -32.15 -2.41
CA ALA A 108 13.63 -31.11 -2.18
C ALA A 108 14.23 -31.19 -0.76
N LEU A 109 13.38 -31.27 0.28
CA LEU A 109 13.84 -31.33 1.67
C LEU A 109 14.56 -32.64 2.02
N MET A 110 14.16 -33.77 1.41
CA MET A 110 14.86 -35.05 1.58
C MET A 110 16.24 -35.00 0.93
N ARG A 111 16.35 -34.41 -0.27
CA ARG A 111 17.62 -34.25 -0.98
C ARG A 111 18.59 -33.37 -0.19
N ASP A 112 18.09 -32.32 0.46
CA ASP A 112 18.88 -31.44 1.32
C ASP A 112 19.21 -32.06 2.69
N GLY A 113 18.69 -33.26 2.98
CA GLY A 113 18.96 -34.00 4.22
C GLY A 113 18.25 -33.44 5.46
N VAL A 114 17.30 -32.52 5.29
CA VAL A 114 16.57 -31.86 6.38
C VAL A 114 15.20 -32.51 6.67
N LEU A 115 14.78 -33.47 5.84
CA LEU A 115 13.57 -34.28 6.01
C LEU A 115 13.94 -35.77 5.89
N SER A 116 13.47 -36.57 6.84
CA SER A 116 13.68 -38.01 6.86
C SER A 116 12.47 -38.78 6.37
N ASP A 117 11.27 -38.31 6.68
CA ASP A 117 10.02 -39.02 6.39
C ASP A 117 8.84 -38.06 6.37
N MET A 118 7.82 -38.38 5.56
CA MET A 118 6.58 -37.62 5.44
C MET A 118 5.40 -38.61 5.38
N SER A 119 4.40 -38.38 6.22
CA SER A 119 3.19 -39.19 6.22
C SER A 119 2.36 -38.98 4.95
N GLU A 120 1.45 -39.90 4.68
CA GLU A 120 0.41 -39.69 3.67
C GLU A 120 -0.39 -38.41 3.98
N ILE A 121 -0.67 -37.64 2.93
CA ILE A 121 -1.45 -36.40 3.02
C ILE A 121 -2.93 -36.77 3.18
N LYS A 122 -3.53 -36.41 4.31
CA LYS A 122 -4.96 -36.61 4.54
C LYS A 122 -5.70 -35.33 4.20
N ILE A 123 -6.70 -35.43 3.33
CA ILE A 123 -7.52 -34.29 2.91
C ILE A 123 -8.94 -34.53 3.41
N SER A 124 -9.48 -33.58 4.16
CA SER A 124 -10.86 -33.65 4.63
C SER A 124 -11.84 -33.38 3.50
N GLU A 125 -13.09 -33.80 3.71
CA GLU A 125 -14.21 -33.32 2.90
C GLU A 125 -14.31 -31.78 2.98
N PRO A 126 -14.82 -31.11 1.93
CA PRO A 126 -15.02 -29.68 1.92
C PRO A 126 -15.99 -29.27 3.03
N SER A 127 -15.54 -28.36 3.89
CA SER A 127 -16.39 -27.66 4.85
C SER A 127 -16.74 -26.28 4.30
N ASP A 128 -18.03 -25.98 4.28
CA ASP A 128 -18.51 -24.62 4.03
C ASP A 128 -17.96 -23.69 5.12
N SER A 129 -17.24 -22.66 4.69
CA SER A 129 -16.93 -21.51 5.55
C SER A 129 -18.18 -20.62 5.65
N GLU A 130 -18.33 -19.88 6.76
CA GLU A 130 -19.51 -19.04 7.03
C GLU A 130 -19.76 -17.93 5.98
N GLU A 131 -18.82 -17.70 5.05
CA GLU A 131 -18.83 -16.53 4.15
C GLU A 131 -18.68 -16.86 2.65
N GLY A 132 -19.24 -17.98 2.19
CA GLY A 132 -19.30 -18.27 0.75
C GLY A 132 -17.99 -18.74 0.10
N ALA A 133 -17.00 -19.12 0.91
CA ALA A 133 -15.82 -19.88 0.48
C ALA A 133 -15.94 -21.34 0.92
N SER A 134 -15.40 -22.26 0.12
CA SER A 134 -15.20 -23.65 0.53
C SER A 134 -13.80 -23.82 1.10
N SER A 135 -13.65 -24.61 2.16
CA SER A 135 -12.36 -24.90 2.76
C SER A 135 -12.14 -26.41 2.89
N ARG A 136 -10.90 -26.85 2.70
CA ARG A 136 -10.48 -28.24 2.96
C ARG A 136 -9.31 -28.24 3.92
N THR A 137 -9.35 -29.14 4.90
CA THR A 137 -8.24 -29.31 5.84
C THR A 137 -7.29 -30.38 5.29
N LEU A 138 -6.02 -30.01 5.17
CA LEU A 138 -4.91 -30.88 4.81
C LEU A 138 -4.10 -31.17 6.06
N SER A 139 -4.03 -32.45 6.45
CA SER A 139 -3.26 -32.92 7.58
C SER A 139 -2.08 -33.75 7.10
N VAL A 140 -0.87 -33.37 7.53
CA VAL A 140 0.38 -34.05 7.17
C VAL A 140 1.36 -34.02 8.34
N GLU A 141 2.12 -35.09 8.52
CA GLU A 141 3.19 -35.19 9.51
C GLU A 141 4.54 -35.34 8.82
N PHE A 142 5.54 -34.61 9.31
CA PHE A 142 6.91 -34.64 8.81
C PHE A 142 7.88 -35.01 9.93
N SER A 143 8.91 -35.80 9.62
CA SER A 143 10.06 -36.02 10.50
C SER A 143 11.22 -35.18 9.98
N VAL A 144 11.44 -34.01 10.58
CA VAL A 144 12.31 -32.94 10.06
C VAL A 144 13.36 -32.49 11.06
N HIS A 145 14.45 -31.96 10.54
CA HIS A 145 15.39 -31.14 11.29
C HIS A 145 14.85 -29.71 11.47
N ASP A 146 15.40 -28.95 12.43
CA ASP A 146 14.96 -27.58 12.74
C ASP A 146 14.91 -26.65 11.49
N GLU A 147 15.88 -26.79 10.58
CA GLU A 147 15.93 -26.01 9.34
C GLU A 147 14.80 -26.39 8.36
N GLY A 148 14.49 -27.69 8.27
CA GLY A 148 13.38 -28.20 7.45
C GLY A 148 12.03 -27.73 7.99
N MET A 149 11.84 -27.74 9.31
CA MET A 149 10.63 -27.19 9.93
C MET A 149 10.42 -25.72 9.59
N GLN A 150 11.44 -24.87 9.73
CA GLN A 150 11.34 -23.45 9.39
C GLN A 150 11.00 -23.25 7.91
N THR A 151 11.57 -24.08 7.03
CA THR A 151 11.33 -24.03 5.59
C THR A 151 9.88 -24.40 5.26
N ILE A 152 9.36 -25.49 5.83
CA ILE A 152 7.96 -25.92 5.63
C ILE A 152 6.98 -24.85 6.12
N LEU A 153 7.17 -24.33 7.34
CA LEU A 153 6.31 -23.29 7.90
C LEU A 153 6.34 -22.02 7.06
N LEU A 154 7.52 -21.66 6.55
CA LEU A 154 7.66 -20.50 5.68
C LEU A 154 6.94 -20.73 4.35
N ILE A 155 7.09 -21.89 3.70
CA ILE A 155 6.39 -22.21 2.45
C ILE A 155 4.87 -22.13 2.62
N VAL A 156 4.33 -22.69 3.70
CA VAL A 156 2.89 -22.59 4.01
C VAL A 156 2.48 -21.13 4.20
N ARG A 157 3.30 -20.31 4.88
CA ARG A 157 3.05 -18.88 5.04
C ARG A 157 3.12 -18.09 3.73
N LEU A 158 3.93 -18.52 2.78
CA LEU A 158 4.06 -17.89 1.45
C LEU A 158 2.92 -18.27 0.50
N ALA A 159 2.12 -19.27 0.86
CA ALA A 159 0.99 -19.69 0.06
C ALA A 159 -0.05 -18.57 -0.07
N GLY A 160 -0.47 -18.28 -1.30
CA GLY A 160 -1.38 -17.17 -1.56
C GLY A 160 -0.75 -15.78 -1.49
N LEU A 161 0.59 -15.65 -1.37
CA LEU A 161 1.29 -14.38 -1.58
C LEU A 161 1.75 -14.30 -3.04
N LEU A 162 1.34 -13.27 -3.76
CA LEU A 162 1.67 -13.10 -5.18
C LEU A 162 2.71 -12.02 -5.40
N THR A 163 2.62 -10.95 -4.61
CA THR A 163 3.35 -9.72 -4.83
C THR A 163 4.28 -9.40 -3.67
N ILE A 164 5.24 -8.50 -3.90
CA ILE A 164 6.10 -7.97 -2.83
C ILE A 164 5.26 -7.30 -1.73
N GLY A 165 4.19 -6.60 -2.11
CA GLY A 165 3.28 -5.93 -1.19
C GLY A 165 2.56 -6.89 -0.25
N ASP A 166 2.26 -8.12 -0.70
CA ASP A 166 1.62 -9.14 0.16
C ASP A 166 2.58 -9.65 1.25
N VAL A 167 3.89 -9.62 0.99
CA VAL A 167 4.93 -10.15 1.88
C VAL A 167 5.33 -9.14 2.97
N LEU A 168 5.23 -7.85 2.66
CA LEU A 168 5.55 -6.78 3.61
C LEU A 168 4.43 -6.58 4.62
N THR A 169 4.80 -6.28 5.86
CA THR A 169 3.85 -5.91 6.90
C THR A 169 3.31 -4.49 6.68
N GLU A 170 2.14 -4.19 7.24
CA GLU A 170 1.52 -2.87 7.14
C GLU A 170 2.45 -1.77 7.68
N ASP A 171 3.14 -2.02 8.79
CA ASP A 171 4.08 -1.08 9.39
C ASP A 171 5.29 -0.82 8.47
N GLU A 172 5.78 -1.84 7.77
CA GLU A 172 6.87 -1.70 6.81
C GLU A 172 6.42 -0.90 5.58
N ILE A 173 5.22 -1.16 5.06
CA ILE A 173 4.66 -0.41 3.94
C ILE A 173 4.42 1.04 4.36
N ALA A 174 3.80 1.27 5.52
CA ALA A 174 3.54 2.61 6.05
C ALA A 174 4.84 3.40 6.26
N LEU A 175 5.89 2.75 6.77
CA LEU A 175 7.21 3.34 6.89
C LEU A 175 7.77 3.75 5.53
N LEU A 176 7.67 2.89 4.50
CA LEU A 176 8.13 3.24 3.16
C LEU A 176 7.33 4.40 2.57
N VAL A 177 6.00 4.38 2.69
CA VAL A 177 5.11 5.44 2.20
C VAL A 177 5.42 6.78 2.88
N ASP A 178 5.53 6.82 4.21
CA ASP A 178 5.88 8.03 4.96
C ASP A 178 7.21 8.64 4.46
N ARG A 179 8.21 7.79 4.22
CA ARG A 179 9.51 8.24 3.67
C ARG A 179 9.39 8.77 2.25
N VAL A 180 8.58 8.14 1.41
CA VAL A 180 8.31 8.63 0.05
C VAL A 180 7.61 9.99 0.08
N GLU A 181 6.59 10.17 0.92
CA GLU A 181 5.86 11.43 1.05
C GLU A 181 6.73 12.58 1.55
N GLN A 182 7.62 12.31 2.52
CA GLN A 182 8.54 13.32 3.06
C GLN A 182 9.60 13.77 2.04
N GLU A 183 10.07 12.86 1.18
CA GLU A 183 11.21 13.12 0.30
C GLU A 183 10.82 13.50 -1.13
N ASN A 184 10.01 12.66 -1.78
CA ASN A 184 9.59 12.83 -3.15
C ASN A 184 8.21 12.19 -3.36
N PRO A 185 7.11 12.94 -3.18
CA PRO A 185 5.76 12.43 -3.38
C PRO A 185 5.51 11.81 -4.75
N ALA A 186 6.23 12.26 -5.79
CA ALA A 186 6.11 11.68 -7.13
C ALA A 186 6.69 10.25 -7.22
N GLY A 187 7.51 9.84 -6.25
CA GLY A 187 8.08 8.50 -6.14
C GLY A 187 7.07 7.43 -5.68
N ILE A 188 5.85 7.82 -5.27
CA ILE A 188 4.81 6.88 -4.83
C ILE A 188 4.47 5.86 -5.92
N ILE A 189 4.44 6.28 -7.19
CA ILE A 189 4.16 5.41 -8.33
C ILE A 189 5.25 4.32 -8.45
N ALA A 190 6.52 4.68 -8.23
CA ALA A 190 7.60 3.71 -8.27
C ALA A 190 7.52 2.71 -7.10
N LEU A 191 7.12 3.18 -5.91
CA LEU A 191 6.87 2.32 -4.76
C LEU A 191 5.70 1.37 -5.02
N GLU A 192 4.58 1.85 -5.56
CA GLU A 192 3.43 1.02 -5.92
C GLU A 192 3.79 -0.04 -6.97
N GLN A 193 4.57 0.33 -7.99
CA GLN A 193 5.07 -0.61 -9.00
C GLN A 193 5.97 -1.69 -8.39
N PHE A 194 6.81 -1.32 -7.42
CA PHE A 194 7.63 -2.27 -6.67
C PHE A 194 6.76 -3.20 -5.82
N LEU A 195 5.81 -2.66 -5.06
CA LEU A 195 4.89 -3.45 -4.22
C LEU A 195 4.03 -4.40 -5.07
N SER A 196 3.65 -3.99 -6.27
CA SER A 196 2.85 -4.81 -7.21
C SER A 196 3.69 -5.82 -8.00
N ALA A 197 5.02 -5.84 -7.85
CA ALA A 197 5.87 -6.77 -8.57
C ALA A 197 5.62 -8.21 -8.10
N ASP A 198 5.56 -9.13 -9.07
CA ASP A 198 5.42 -10.56 -8.81
C ASP A 198 6.62 -11.08 -8.00
N LEU A 199 6.32 -11.83 -6.94
CA LEU A 199 7.30 -12.27 -5.96
C LEU A 199 8.32 -13.25 -6.53
N LEU A 200 7.90 -14.14 -7.44
CA LEU A 200 8.78 -15.10 -8.08
C LEU A 200 9.73 -14.36 -9.03
N ARG A 201 9.22 -13.45 -9.85
CA ARG A 201 10.05 -12.60 -10.74
C ARG A 201 11.03 -11.73 -9.95
N TYR A 202 10.58 -11.17 -8.83
CA TYR A 202 11.45 -10.43 -7.92
C TYR A 202 12.58 -11.32 -7.37
N SER A 203 12.26 -12.55 -6.98
CA SER A 203 13.25 -13.47 -6.42
C SER A 203 14.34 -13.85 -7.43
N GLU A 204 14.03 -13.96 -8.72
CA GLU A 204 15.01 -14.23 -9.78
C GLU A 204 16.00 -13.08 -9.97
N ASN A 205 15.53 -11.83 -9.96
CA ASN A 205 16.36 -10.65 -10.19
C ASN A 205 16.07 -9.50 -9.21
N PRO A 206 16.38 -9.67 -7.92
CA PRO A 206 16.00 -8.71 -6.87
C PRO A 206 16.66 -7.34 -7.08
N LYS A 207 17.92 -7.34 -7.54
CA LYS A 207 18.69 -6.11 -7.76
C LYS A 207 18.05 -5.19 -8.78
N ALA A 208 17.48 -5.73 -9.87
CA ALA A 208 16.86 -4.92 -10.90
C ALA A 208 15.67 -4.11 -10.35
N TYR A 209 14.78 -4.77 -9.59
CA TYR A 209 13.62 -4.13 -8.97
C TYR A 209 14.05 -3.14 -7.87
N GLU A 210 14.99 -3.53 -7.01
CA GLU A 210 15.50 -2.67 -5.93
C GLU A 210 16.20 -1.42 -6.46
N GLU A 211 17.05 -1.56 -7.50
CA GLU A 211 17.70 -0.41 -8.13
C GLU A 211 16.71 0.49 -8.87
N GLN A 212 15.71 -0.07 -9.53
CA GLN A 212 14.67 0.71 -10.18
C GLN A 212 13.93 1.59 -9.18
N LEU A 213 13.59 1.05 -8.01
CA LEU A 213 12.98 1.84 -6.93
C LEU A 213 13.96 2.90 -6.44
N LYS A 214 15.20 2.52 -6.11
CA LYS A 214 16.24 3.44 -5.61
C LYS A 214 16.52 4.59 -6.58
N ARG A 215 16.48 4.39 -7.90
CA ARG A 215 16.69 5.47 -8.90
C ARG A 215 15.66 6.60 -8.80
N SER A 216 14.47 6.32 -8.28
CA SER A 216 13.42 7.32 -8.07
C SER A 216 13.67 8.22 -6.86
N PHE A 217 14.65 7.87 -6.02
CA PHE A 217 14.99 8.58 -4.78
C PHE A 217 16.48 8.92 -4.75
N SER A 218 16.79 10.21 -4.64
CA SER A 218 18.18 10.69 -4.58
C SER A 218 18.77 10.70 -3.17
N SER A 219 17.96 10.47 -2.14
CA SER A 219 18.36 10.59 -0.75
C SER A 219 18.86 9.25 -0.17
N THR A 220 19.80 9.36 0.77
CA THR A 220 20.29 8.22 1.55
C THR A 220 19.30 7.75 2.62
N THR A 221 18.33 8.58 3.01
CA THR A 221 17.42 8.29 4.12
C THR A 221 16.39 7.24 3.71
N PHE A 222 15.71 7.43 2.59
CA PHE A 222 14.86 6.40 1.98
C PHE A 222 15.65 5.12 1.70
N ALA A 223 16.85 5.23 1.10
CA ALA A 223 17.66 4.06 0.79
C ALA A 223 17.99 3.22 2.04
N ASN A 224 18.31 3.86 3.16
CA ASN A 224 18.57 3.18 4.43
C ASN A 224 17.30 2.53 5.01
N ALA A 225 16.16 3.23 4.96
CA ALA A 225 14.88 2.68 5.42
C ALA A 225 14.49 1.46 4.58
N PHE A 226 14.61 1.56 3.26
CA PHE A 226 14.35 0.48 2.32
C PHE A 226 15.28 -0.72 2.55
N GLU A 227 16.58 -0.50 2.72
CA GLU A 227 17.52 -1.58 3.04
C GLU A 227 17.22 -2.25 4.38
N ASN A 228 16.75 -1.50 5.36
CA ASN A 228 16.33 -2.07 6.64
C ASN A 228 15.10 -2.96 6.46
N VAL A 229 14.08 -2.50 5.72
CA VAL A 229 12.90 -3.31 5.38
C VAL A 229 13.32 -4.59 4.65
N LEU A 230 14.20 -4.51 3.64
CA LEU A 230 14.67 -5.70 2.92
C LEU A 230 15.43 -6.70 3.80
N ARG A 231 16.06 -6.27 4.90
CA ARG A 231 16.80 -7.13 5.82
C ARG A 231 15.95 -7.80 6.89
N VAL A 232 14.95 -7.08 7.38
CA VAL A 232 14.09 -7.49 8.51
C VAL A 232 12.85 -8.22 8.03
N SER A 233 12.33 -7.84 6.86
CA SER A 233 11.08 -8.39 6.32
C SER A 233 11.20 -9.84 5.89
N LEU A 234 10.03 -10.45 5.71
CA LEU A 234 9.84 -11.78 5.17
C LEU A 234 10.42 -11.93 3.74
N LEU A 235 10.64 -10.82 3.01
CA LEU A 235 11.24 -10.85 1.67
C LEU A 235 12.63 -11.49 1.65
N ARG A 236 13.42 -11.31 2.72
CA ARG A 236 14.74 -11.96 2.82
C ARG A 236 14.61 -13.48 2.76
N ASP A 237 13.67 -14.01 3.53
CA ASP A 237 13.49 -15.44 3.69
C ASP A 237 12.79 -16.04 2.46
N VAL A 238 11.84 -15.31 1.87
CA VAL A 238 11.28 -15.61 0.54
C VAL A 238 12.38 -15.76 -0.49
N ARG A 239 13.28 -14.80 -0.56
CA ARG A 239 14.35 -14.79 -1.56
C ARG A 239 15.25 -16.00 -1.40
N LYS A 240 15.56 -16.39 -0.17
CA LYS A 240 16.35 -17.61 0.11
C LYS A 240 15.64 -18.88 -0.39
N ILE A 241 14.33 -18.99 -0.19
CA ILE A 241 13.56 -20.16 -0.62
C ILE A 241 13.35 -20.18 -2.13
N LEU A 242 12.89 -19.08 -2.73
CA LEU A 242 12.56 -19.04 -4.15
C LEU A 242 13.79 -18.98 -5.07
N GLN A 243 14.96 -18.56 -4.57
CA GLN A 243 16.24 -18.68 -5.30
C GLN A 243 16.89 -20.06 -5.16
N SER A 244 16.36 -20.94 -4.30
CA SER A 244 16.86 -22.31 -4.19
C SER A 244 16.31 -23.20 -5.30
N ASP A 245 16.87 -24.39 -5.44
CA ASP A 245 16.35 -25.44 -6.33
C ASP A 245 14.84 -25.65 -6.17
N LEU A 246 14.28 -25.46 -4.97
CA LEU A 246 12.85 -25.58 -4.73
C LEU A 246 12.05 -24.55 -5.54
N GLY A 247 12.52 -23.31 -5.63
CA GLY A 247 11.87 -22.27 -6.44
C GLY A 247 11.92 -22.58 -7.93
N GLU A 248 13.06 -23.06 -8.43
CA GLU A 248 13.22 -23.49 -9.82
C GLU A 248 12.28 -24.66 -10.16
N ILE A 249 12.16 -25.64 -9.26
CA ILE A 249 11.26 -26.79 -9.43
C ILE A 249 9.80 -26.32 -9.42
N LEU A 250 9.39 -25.49 -8.44
CA LEU A 250 8.03 -24.95 -8.37
C LEU A 250 7.65 -24.18 -9.64
N GLN A 251 8.57 -23.41 -10.20
CA GLN A 251 8.36 -22.69 -11.46
C GLN A 251 8.31 -23.65 -12.66
N GLY A 252 9.24 -24.60 -12.75
CA GLY A 252 9.31 -25.57 -13.83
C GLY A 252 8.04 -26.41 -13.98
N TYR A 253 7.45 -26.81 -12.85
CA TYR A 253 6.19 -27.56 -12.81
C TYR A 253 4.93 -26.66 -12.79
N LYS A 254 5.07 -25.33 -12.88
CA LYS A 254 3.97 -24.35 -12.82
C LYS A 254 3.10 -24.48 -11.56
N LEU A 255 3.73 -24.80 -10.44
CA LEU A 255 3.07 -24.95 -9.15
C LEU A 255 2.96 -23.62 -8.40
N TRP A 256 3.79 -22.65 -8.75
CA TRP A 256 3.65 -21.25 -8.32
C TRP A 256 2.64 -20.47 -9.20
N PRO A 257 1.79 -19.60 -8.63
CA PRO A 257 1.59 -19.36 -7.20
C PRO A 257 0.77 -20.48 -6.54
N MET A 258 1.06 -20.75 -5.27
CA MET A 258 0.30 -21.73 -4.50
C MET A 258 -1.07 -21.20 -4.11
N GLN A 259 -2.06 -22.08 -3.98
CA GLN A 259 -3.38 -21.72 -3.44
C GLN A 259 -3.23 -21.15 -2.03
N ILE A 260 -4.18 -20.31 -1.61
CA ILE A 260 -4.17 -19.70 -0.29
C ILE A 260 -4.27 -20.80 0.76
N MET A 261 -3.32 -20.80 1.69
CA MET A 261 -3.28 -21.75 2.80
C MET A 261 -3.18 -21.00 4.13
N ALA A 262 -3.98 -21.40 5.11
CA ALA A 262 -3.89 -20.90 6.48
C ALA A 262 -3.49 -22.04 7.42
N LEU A 263 -2.55 -21.73 8.32
CA LEU A 263 -2.09 -22.68 9.32
C LEU A 263 -3.12 -22.75 10.46
N GLN A 264 -3.80 -23.89 10.61
CA GLN A 264 -4.79 -24.08 11.66
C GLN A 264 -4.16 -24.60 12.94
N LYS A 265 -3.28 -25.60 12.81
CA LYS A 265 -2.64 -26.24 13.96
C LYS A 265 -1.23 -26.69 13.60
N VAL A 266 -0.32 -26.47 14.55
CA VAL A 266 1.04 -27.00 14.53
C VAL A 266 1.23 -27.85 15.76
N SER A 267 1.66 -29.09 15.57
CA SER A 267 2.06 -29.99 16.64
C SER A 267 3.54 -30.31 16.47
N ILE A 268 4.35 -29.97 17.47
CA ILE A 268 5.79 -30.27 17.47
C ILE A 268 6.04 -31.30 18.57
N MET A 269 6.55 -32.46 18.18
CA MET A 269 6.98 -33.51 19.11
C MET A 269 8.47 -33.79 18.92
N PRO A 270 9.20 -34.13 20.00
CA PRO A 270 10.59 -34.55 19.86
C PRO A 270 10.69 -35.81 18.97
N GLY A 271 11.64 -35.80 18.05
CA GLY A 271 11.90 -36.93 17.16
C GLY A 271 12.77 -38.01 17.80
N ASN A 272 13.10 -39.03 17.02
CA ASN A 272 13.87 -40.19 17.48
C ASN A 272 15.39 -39.92 17.61
N ALA A 273 15.86 -38.73 17.23
CA ALA A 273 17.26 -38.34 17.25
C ALA A 273 17.43 -36.87 17.67
N PRO A 274 18.60 -36.46 18.23
CA PRO A 274 18.86 -35.07 18.58
C PRO A 274 18.78 -34.15 17.35
N GLY A 275 18.09 -33.02 17.47
CA GLY A 275 17.85 -32.06 16.37
C GLY A 275 16.72 -32.45 15.41
N TRP A 276 16.16 -33.66 15.56
CA TRP A 276 15.01 -34.12 14.78
C TRP A 276 13.71 -33.96 15.56
N GLN A 277 12.67 -33.55 14.86
CA GLN A 277 11.35 -33.27 15.39
C GLN A 277 10.29 -33.89 14.49
N ARG A 278 9.16 -34.28 15.08
CA ARG A 278 7.95 -34.65 14.35
C ARG A 278 7.03 -33.44 14.32
N LEU A 279 6.82 -32.91 13.12
CA LEU A 279 6.01 -31.75 12.82
C LEU A 279 4.67 -32.21 12.22
N GLY A 280 3.60 -32.14 12.99
CA GLY A 280 2.23 -32.31 12.51
C GLY A 280 1.65 -30.96 12.10
N LEU A 281 1.12 -30.86 10.88
CA LEU A 281 0.55 -29.65 10.30
C LEU A 281 -0.88 -29.92 9.85
N ASP A 282 -1.79 -29.11 10.37
CA ASP A 282 -3.16 -28.99 9.85
C ASP A 282 -3.28 -27.62 9.14
N VAL A 283 -3.51 -27.67 7.84
CA VAL A 283 -3.52 -26.52 6.95
C VAL A 283 -4.89 -26.42 6.28
N GLN A 284 -5.56 -25.28 6.40
CA GLN A 284 -6.79 -25.01 5.66
C GLN A 284 -6.46 -24.43 4.29
N VAL A 285 -7.02 -25.01 3.25
CA VAL A 285 -6.93 -24.52 1.87
C VAL A 285 -8.29 -23.97 1.46
N TYR A 286 -8.30 -22.77 0.88
CA TYR A 286 -9.52 -22.08 0.49
C TYR A 286 -9.76 -22.14 -1.02
N SER A 287 -11.02 -22.33 -1.42
CA SER A 287 -11.50 -22.20 -2.80
C SER A 287 -12.81 -21.41 -2.84
N ALA A 288 -13.16 -20.90 -4.03
CA ALA A 288 -14.48 -20.32 -4.25
C ALA A 288 -15.56 -21.40 -4.10
N LYS A 289 -16.78 -20.96 -3.83
CA LYS A 289 -17.97 -21.81 -3.78
C LYS A 289 -18.66 -21.88 -5.14
#